data_AF-A0A356AL44-F1
#
_entry.id   AF-A0A356AL44-F1
#
_cell.length_a   1.000
_cell.length_b   1.000
_cell.length_c   1.000
_cell.angle_alpha   90.00
_cell.angle_beta   90.00
_cell.angle_gamma   90.00
#
_symmetry.space_group_name_H-M   'P 1'
#
loop_
_entity.id
_entity.type
_entity.pdbx_description
1 polymer ?
#
loop_
_entity_poly.entity_id
_entity_poly.type
_entity_poly.pdbx_seq_one_letter_code
_entity_poly.pdbx_strand_id
1 'polypeptide(L)'
;MDVEQQIGTALLILGIGLAVLFIAVVALIVMVRKIAAEKTPAQPEKVHRIVVPQAVPVRAAVPAQPAVQEGIPGAVVAAIAGAVWAVYGQGASSIREIRREETPAAQVGRSARPARSAWAAAGLLESTRPF
;
A
#
# COMPACT_ATOMS: atom_id res chain seq x y z
N MET A 1 42.51 19.06 -27.37
CA MET A 1 41.52 19.42 -26.33
C MET A 1 42.18 19.06 -25.02
N ASP A 2 42.56 20.05 -24.23
CA ASP A 2 43.27 19.82 -22.99
C ASP A 2 42.39 19.07 -21.98
N VAL A 3 42.96 18.12 -21.25
CA VAL A 3 42.23 17.19 -20.36
C VAL A 3 41.41 17.96 -19.31
N GLU A 4 41.92 19.09 -18.82
CA GLU A 4 41.21 20.05 -17.95
C GLU A 4 39.90 20.54 -18.58
N GLN A 5 39.92 20.90 -19.87
CA GLN A 5 38.74 21.38 -20.57
C GLN A 5 37.71 20.27 -20.75
N GLN A 6 38.15 19.03 -20.98
CA GLN A 6 37.28 17.85 -21.08
C GLN A 6 36.62 17.50 -19.73
N ILE A 7 37.37 17.59 -18.63
CA ILE A 7 36.84 17.41 -17.28
C ILE A 7 35.79 18.50 -16.98
N GLY A 8 36.12 19.76 -17.28
CA GLY A 8 35.19 20.88 -17.10
C GLY A 8 33.89 20.71 -17.88
N THR A 9 33.96 20.28 -19.15
CA THR A 9 32.76 20.01 -19.95
C THR A 9 31.97 18.81 -19.45
N ALA A 10 32.63 17.73 -19.02
CA ALA A 10 31.95 16.55 -18.48
C ALA A 10 31.16 16.88 -17.20
N LEU A 11 31.74 17.65 -16.28
CA LEU A 11 31.07 18.13 -15.07
C LEU A 11 29.87 19.04 -15.40
N LEU A 12 30.01 19.90 -16.41
CA LEU A 12 28.93 20.78 -16.87
C LEU A 12 27.76 19.98 -17.45
N ILE A 13 28.04 19.00 -18.32
CA ILE A 13 27.04 18.13 -18.92
C ILE A 13 26.33 17.29 -17.84
N LEU A 14 27.09 16.73 -16.89
CA LEU A 14 26.53 15.99 -15.76
C LEU A 14 25.62 16.87 -14.90
N GLY A 15 26.06 18.08 -14.57
CA GLY A 15 25.29 19.04 -13.78
C GLY A 15 24.00 19.47 -14.46
N ILE A 16 24.05 19.79 -15.76
CA ILE A 16 22.86 20.13 -16.55
C ILE A 16 21.92 18.94 -16.65
N GLY A 17 22.45 17.74 -16.94
CA GLY A 17 21.65 16.51 -17.03
C GLY A 17 20.90 16.22 -15.73
N LEU A 18 21.56 16.35 -14.59
CA LEU A 18 20.95 16.19 -13.28
C LEU A 18 19.88 17.26 -13.00
N ALA A 19 20.16 18.52 -13.33
CA ALA A 19 19.22 19.62 -13.14
C ALA A 19 17.95 19.42 -13.99
N VAL A 20 18.10 19.02 -15.26
CA VAL A 20 16.97 18.75 -16.16
C VAL A 20 16.14 17.57 -15.66
N LEU A 21 16.78 16.48 -15.22
CA LEU A 21 16.08 15.33 -14.64
C LEU A 21 15.29 15.73 -13.38
N PHE A 22 15.89 16.51 -12.50
CA PHE A 22 15.24 16.99 -11.28
C PHE A 22 14.03 17.87 -11.59
N ILE A 23 14.16 18.81 -12.52
CA ILE A 23 13.05 19.67 -12.97
C ILE A 23 11.93 18.83 -13.57
N ALA A 24 12.25 17.84 -14.40
CA ALA A 24 11.25 16.97 -15.02
C ALA A 24 10.45 16.18 -13.98
N VAL A 25 11.12 15.61 -12.96
CA VAL A 25 10.46 14.89 -11.86
C VAL A 25 9.55 15.81 -11.05
N VAL A 26 10.04 17.00 -10.68
CA VAL A 26 9.24 17.98 -9.92
C VAL A 26 8.03 18.43 -10.73
N ALA A 27 8.20 18.73 -12.02
CA ALA A 27 7.11 19.12 -12.91
C ALA A 27 6.03 18.03 -13.01
N LEU A 28 6.44 16.76 -13.13
CA LEU A 28 5.51 15.63 -13.17
C LEU A 28 4.72 15.50 -11.87
N ILE A 29 5.38 15.63 -10.71
CA ILE A 29 4.72 15.58 -9.40
C ILE A 29 3.68 16.72 -9.29
N VAL A 30 4.04 17.95 -9.67
CA VAL A 30 3.11 19.08 -9.63
C VAL A 30 1.92 18.85 -10.56
N MET A 31 2.14 18.34 -11.77
CA MET A 31 1.08 18.07 -12.73
C MET A 31 0.09 17.03 -12.20
N VAL A 32 0.57 15.92 -11.64
CA VAL A 32 -0.27 14.90 -11.03
C VAL A 32 -1.07 15.46 -9.85
N ARG A 33 -0.46 16.31 -9.01
CA ARG A 33 -1.17 16.97 -7.89
C ARG A 33 -2.27 17.92 -8.36
N LYS A 34 -2.08 18.65 -9.46
CA LYS A 34 -3.12 19.53 -10.03
C LYS A 34 -4.30 18.72 -10.55
N ILE A 35 -4.04 17.63 -11.27
CA ILE A 35 -5.10 16.72 -11.77
C ILE A 35 -5.85 16.06 -10.61
N ALA A 36 -5.16 15.70 -9.52
CA ALA A 36 -5.79 15.14 -8.33
C ALA A 36 -6.65 16.19 -7.57
N ALA A 37 -6.22 17.45 -7.54
CA ALA A 37 -6.97 18.54 -6.92
C ALA A 37 -8.25 18.91 -7.70
N GLU A 38 -8.22 18.88 -9.02
CA GLU A 38 -9.41 19.12 -9.86
C GLU A 38 -10.47 18.02 -9.77
N LYS A 39 -10.13 16.82 -9.27
CA LYS A 39 -11.07 15.70 -9.10
C LYS A 39 -11.71 15.61 -7.71
N THR A 40 -11.78 16.71 -6.95
CA THR A 40 -12.59 16.76 -5.72
C THR A 40 -13.93 17.43 -5.99
N PRO A 41 -15.01 16.66 -6.27
CA PRO A 41 -16.33 17.08 -5.85
C PRO A 41 -16.48 16.80 -4.35
N ALA A 42 -16.87 17.84 -3.63
CA ALA A 42 -17.25 17.78 -2.22
C ALA A 42 -18.66 17.18 -2.06
N GLN A 43 -18.82 16.37 -1.00
CA GLN A 43 -20.04 16.09 -0.22
C GLN A 43 -21.16 15.20 -0.82
N PRO A 44 -22.10 14.67 -0.01
CA PRO A 44 -22.05 14.23 1.40
C PRO A 44 -22.76 12.86 1.64
N GLU A 45 -22.76 12.49 2.92
CA GLU A 45 -23.42 11.40 3.65
C GLU A 45 -24.93 11.13 3.38
N LYS A 46 -25.36 9.89 3.74
CA LYS A 46 -26.73 9.36 3.97
C LYS A 46 -27.44 8.80 2.72
N VAL A 47 -28.08 7.63 2.71
CA VAL A 47 -29.17 7.15 3.59
C VAL A 47 -29.29 5.62 3.52
N HIS A 48 -29.53 5.00 4.68
CA HIS A 48 -30.02 3.64 4.91
C HIS A 48 -31.19 3.21 3.98
N ARG A 49 -31.18 1.97 3.48
CA ARG A 49 -32.41 1.16 3.48
C ARG A 49 -32.11 -0.33 3.62
N ILE A 50 -32.41 -0.83 4.81
CA ILE A 50 -32.59 -2.24 5.13
C ILE A 50 -33.89 -2.69 4.46
N VAL A 51 -33.84 -3.74 3.63
CA VAL A 51 -34.97 -4.66 3.37
C VAL A 51 -34.40 -6.07 3.23
N VAL A 52 -34.86 -6.95 4.12
CA VAL A 52 -34.71 -8.41 4.17
C VAL A 52 -36.12 -8.99 3.92
N PRO A 53 -36.38 -10.28 3.57
CA PRO A 53 -35.61 -11.36 2.94
C PRO A 53 -36.30 -11.92 1.66
N GLN A 54 -35.57 -12.59 0.77
CA GLN A 54 -36.19 -13.67 -0.03
C GLN A 54 -35.18 -14.81 -0.29
N ALA A 55 -35.69 -16.03 -0.18
CA ALA A 55 -34.98 -17.28 0.00
C ALA A 55 -34.54 -17.96 -1.33
N VAL A 56 -33.27 -18.43 -1.35
CA VAL A 56 -32.77 -19.73 -1.92
C VAL A 56 -32.74 -19.85 -3.47
N PRO A 57 -31.62 -20.25 -4.14
CA PRO A 57 -30.97 -21.55 -3.94
C PRO A 57 -29.45 -21.54 -3.72
N VAL A 58 -29.04 -22.57 -2.98
CA VAL A 58 -27.66 -22.97 -2.66
C VAL A 58 -26.82 -23.05 -3.94
N ARG A 59 -25.84 -22.17 -4.07
CA ARG A 59 -24.79 -22.26 -5.08
C ARG A 59 -23.46 -22.42 -4.37
N ALA A 60 -22.83 -23.56 -4.64
CA ALA A 60 -21.44 -23.97 -4.41
C ALA A 60 -20.67 -23.22 -3.30
N ALA A 61 -20.17 -23.97 -2.31
CA ALA A 61 -19.26 -23.49 -1.27
C ALA A 61 -18.18 -22.58 -1.86
N VAL A 62 -18.42 -21.27 -1.76
CA VAL A 62 -17.43 -20.24 -2.03
C VAL A 62 -16.35 -20.46 -0.97
N PRO A 63 -15.06 -20.55 -1.34
CA PRO A 63 -14.00 -20.56 -0.33
C PRO A 63 -14.25 -19.40 0.61
N ALA A 64 -14.34 -19.69 1.91
CA ALA A 64 -14.71 -18.72 2.93
C ALA A 64 -13.95 -17.42 2.65
N GLN A 65 -14.69 -16.38 2.28
CA GLN A 65 -14.06 -15.11 1.96
C GLN A 65 -13.33 -14.65 3.22
N PRO A 66 -12.05 -14.22 3.12
CA PRO A 66 -11.31 -13.74 4.26
C PRO A 66 -12.15 -12.74 5.04
N ALA A 67 -12.12 -12.79 6.36
CA ALA A 67 -12.78 -11.77 7.16
C ALA A 67 -12.06 -10.44 6.92
N VAL A 68 -12.62 -9.60 6.05
CA VAL A 68 -12.07 -8.29 5.71
C VAL A 68 -12.79 -7.25 6.57
N GLN A 69 -12.02 -6.42 7.28
CA GLN A 69 -12.57 -5.32 8.06
C GLN A 69 -13.34 -4.35 7.14
N GLU A 70 -14.51 -3.91 7.59
CA GLU A 70 -15.37 -2.96 6.88
C GLU A 70 -14.59 -1.67 6.57
N GLY A 71 -14.51 -1.29 5.29
CA GLY A 71 -13.74 -0.12 4.82
C GLY A 71 -12.39 -0.41 4.14
N ILE A 72 -12.01 -1.68 3.93
CA ILE A 72 -10.84 -2.04 3.11
C ILE A 72 -11.28 -2.26 1.66
N PRO A 73 -10.77 -1.49 0.67
CA PRO A 73 -11.16 -1.65 -0.72
C PRO A 73 -10.63 -2.98 -1.27
N GLY A 74 -11.43 -3.63 -2.13
CA GLY A 74 -11.08 -4.93 -2.73
C GLY A 74 -9.76 -4.93 -3.50
N ALA A 75 -9.35 -3.79 -4.06
CA ALA A 75 -8.05 -3.62 -4.71
C ALA A 75 -6.87 -3.84 -3.74
N VAL A 76 -7.01 -3.42 -2.48
CA VAL A 76 -5.98 -3.63 -1.45
C VAL A 76 -5.93 -5.10 -1.06
N VAL A 77 -7.09 -5.77 -0.95
CA VAL A 77 -7.16 -7.20 -0.68
C VAL A 77 -6.50 -8.00 -1.81
N ALA A 78 -6.77 -7.65 -3.07
CA ALA A 78 -6.15 -8.28 -4.24
C ALA A 78 -4.63 -8.05 -4.30
N ALA A 79 -4.17 -6.84 -3.97
CA ALA A 79 -2.75 -6.54 -3.90
C ALA A 79 -2.04 -7.35 -2.80
N ILE A 80 -2.65 -7.47 -1.61
CA ILE A 80 -2.13 -8.30 -0.51
C ILE A 80 -2.10 -9.77 -0.94
N ALA A 81 -3.18 -10.28 -1.54
CA ALA A 81 -3.23 -11.65 -2.07
C ALA A 81 -2.16 -11.92 -3.13
N GLY A 82 -1.93 -10.98 -4.04
CA GLY A 82 -0.87 -11.08 -5.06
C GLY A 82 0.52 -11.09 -4.44
N ALA A 83 0.79 -10.24 -3.44
CA ALA A 83 2.06 -10.21 -2.74
C ALA A 83 2.32 -11.52 -1.97
N VAL A 84 1.30 -12.03 -1.26
CA VAL A 84 1.37 -13.31 -0.54
C VAL A 84 1.65 -14.47 -1.49
N TRP A 85 0.99 -14.49 -2.65
CA TRP A 85 1.26 -15.49 -3.68
C TRP A 85 2.68 -15.39 -4.24
N ALA A 86 3.21 -14.18 -4.46
CA ALA A 86 4.57 -13.99 -4.94
C ALA A 86 5.64 -14.45 -3.93
N VAL A 87 5.39 -14.32 -2.62
CA VAL A 87 6.34 -14.71 -1.57
C VAL A 87 6.30 -16.21 -1.26
N TYR A 88 5.10 -16.79 -1.16
CA TYR A 88 4.93 -18.17 -0.69
C TYR A 88 4.60 -19.18 -1.79
N GLY A 89 4.27 -18.73 -3.01
CA GLY A 89 3.87 -19.59 -4.11
C GLY A 89 2.47 -20.18 -3.95
N GLN A 90 2.08 -21.07 -4.88
CA GLN A 90 0.77 -21.71 -4.85
C GLN A 90 0.66 -22.69 -3.65
N GLY A 91 -0.39 -22.53 -2.84
CA GLY A 91 -0.81 -23.52 -1.83
C GLY A 91 -0.17 -23.43 -0.45
N ALA A 92 0.78 -22.53 -0.23
CA ALA A 92 1.50 -22.44 1.05
C ALA A 92 0.88 -21.46 2.08
N SER A 93 -0.04 -20.59 1.68
CA SER A 93 -0.63 -19.60 2.58
C SER A 93 -2.08 -19.25 2.22
N SER A 94 -2.91 -19.06 3.26
CA SER A 94 -4.29 -18.57 3.13
C SER A 94 -4.48 -17.35 4.02
N ILE A 95 -5.10 -16.31 3.45
CA ILE A 95 -5.42 -15.08 4.18
C ILE A 95 -6.66 -15.35 5.04
N ARG A 96 -6.53 -15.29 6.37
CA ARG A 96 -7.66 -15.49 7.30
C ARG A 96 -8.41 -14.18 7.60
N GLU A 97 -7.66 -13.12 7.90
CA GLU A 97 -8.21 -11.82 8.28
C GLU A 97 -7.33 -10.70 7.74
N ILE A 98 -7.95 -9.60 7.31
CA ILE A 98 -7.24 -8.35 6.98
C ILE A 98 -7.83 -7.25 7.86
N ARG A 99 -7.00 -6.70 8.74
CA ARG A 99 -7.34 -5.61 9.66
C ARG A 99 -6.41 -4.43 9.43
N ARG A 100 -6.93 -3.21 9.45
CA ARG A 100 -6.08 -2.01 9.55
C ARG A 100 -5.64 -1.87 10.99
N GLU A 101 -4.34 -1.68 11.21
CA GLU A 101 -3.86 -1.23 12.51
C GLU A 101 -4.39 0.19 12.71
N GLU A 102 -5.40 0.31 13.57
CA GLU A 102 -5.91 1.60 14.00
C GLU A 102 -4.83 2.30 14.82
N THR A 103 -4.57 3.56 14.50
CA THR A 103 -3.68 4.45 15.24
C THR A 103 -3.98 4.33 16.74
N PRO A 104 -2.98 4.38 17.65
CA PRO A 104 -3.13 4.10 19.09
C PRO A 104 -4.23 4.88 19.85
N ALA A 105 -4.87 5.87 19.23
CA ALA A 105 -6.00 6.60 19.78
C ALA A 105 -7.33 5.79 19.84
N ALA A 106 -7.49 4.72 19.04
CA ALA A 106 -8.73 3.94 18.99
C ALA A 106 -8.72 2.66 19.86
N GLN A 107 -7.55 2.26 20.39
CA GLN A 107 -7.39 1.06 21.23
C GLN A 107 -7.73 1.30 22.71
N VAL A 108 -8.91 1.85 23.01
CA VAL A 108 -9.45 1.85 24.37
C VAL A 108 -10.28 0.58 24.55
N GLY A 109 -9.64 -0.57 24.82
CA GLY A 109 -10.38 -1.76 25.24
C GLY A 109 -9.75 -3.13 25.04
N ARG A 110 -8.64 -3.28 24.32
CA ARG A 110 -7.99 -4.59 24.14
C ARG A 110 -6.48 -4.44 24.23
N SER A 111 -5.92 -4.83 25.38
CA SER A 111 -4.48 -4.99 25.64
C SER A 111 -3.57 -4.00 24.90
N ALA A 112 -3.41 -2.81 25.49
CA ALA A 112 -2.56 -1.74 25.01
C ALA A 112 -1.05 -2.10 25.14
N ARG A 113 -0.59 -3.02 24.30
CA ARG A 113 0.82 -3.06 23.90
C ARG A 113 0.85 -2.75 22.42
N PRO A 114 1.56 -1.70 21.96
CA PRO A 114 1.73 -1.47 20.54
C PRO A 114 2.29 -2.77 19.96
N ALA A 115 1.50 -3.45 19.13
CA ALA A 115 1.99 -4.61 18.41
C ALA A 115 3.21 -4.10 17.63
N ARG A 116 4.38 -4.70 17.89
CA ARG A 116 5.59 -4.35 17.12
C ARG A 116 5.22 -4.57 15.66
N SER A 117 5.55 -3.61 14.80
CA SER A 117 5.27 -3.76 13.38
C SER A 117 5.83 -5.10 12.89
N ALA A 118 5.09 -5.79 12.01
CA ALA A 118 5.51 -7.10 11.50
C ALA A 118 6.94 -7.07 10.92
N TRP A 119 7.36 -5.93 10.38
CA TRP A 119 8.71 -5.66 9.88
C TRP A 119 9.77 -5.63 10.98
N ALA A 120 9.49 -4.95 12.10
CA ALA A 120 10.40 -4.91 13.24
C ALA A 120 10.57 -6.31 13.87
N ALA A 121 9.49 -7.09 13.92
CA ALA A 121 9.55 -8.48 14.38
C ALA A 121 10.36 -9.36 13.40
N ALA A 122 10.14 -9.23 12.10
CA ALA A 122 10.86 -10.00 11.08
C ALA A 122 12.37 -9.72 11.09
N GLY A 123 12.77 -8.44 11.17
CA GLY A 123 14.19 -8.07 11.20
C GLY A 123 14.91 -8.59 12.46
N LEU A 124 14.23 -8.57 13.61
CA LEU A 124 14.78 -9.15 14.83
C LEU A 124 14.97 -10.67 14.69
N LEU A 125 13.97 -11.38 14.16
CA LEU A 125 14.05 -12.83 13.95
C LEU A 125 15.18 -13.23 13.02
N GLU A 126 15.40 -12.47 11.94
CA GLU A 126 16.52 -12.71 11.01
C GLU A 126 17.87 -12.43 11.69
N SER A 127 17.96 -11.37 12.49
CA SER A 127 19.18 -11.02 13.20
C SER A 127 19.54 -12.00 14.33
N THR A 128 18.56 -12.71 14.89
CA THR A 128 18.76 -13.64 16.01
C THR A 128 18.71 -15.11 15.59
N ARG A 129 18.67 -15.40 14.29
CA ARG A 129 18.75 -16.78 13.82
C ARG A 129 20.18 -17.31 14.02
N PRO A 130 20.35 -18.46 14.70
CA PRO A 130 21.68 -19.07 14.82
C PRO A 130 22.17 -19.54 13.45
N PHE A 131 23.49 -19.47 13.24
CA PHE A 131 24.17 -20.01 12.07
C PHE A 131 24.30 -21.53 12.12
#